data_AF-A0A1K2IST5-F1
#
_entry.id   AF-A0A1K2IST5-F1
#
_cell.length_a   1.000
_cell.length_b   1.000
_cell.length_c   1.000
_cell.angle_alpha   90.00
_cell.angle_beta   90.00
_cell.angle_gamma   90.00
#
_symmetry.space_group_name_H-M   'P 1'
#
loop_
_entity.id
_entity.type
_entity.pdbx_description
1 polymer ?
#
loop_
_entity_poly.entity_id
_entity_poly.type
_entity_poly.pdbx_seq_one_letter_code
_entity_poly.pdbx_strand_id
1 'polypeptide(L)'
;MQTNFFRQIGKLNLTGDLQITLRQGAENSFVLSVLLNNEQCGDEARKTIPPLNLRGTAEELDNGFFESISTPLQTASGLMVDMESFMKQVEEAKKKSAMEKEKSDKEKKEKEGKDKKYKEALQKAEELEKDGKYKEAWSALPKVSEFPDYAEIIRKKQDEYEKHFAPSLFSETTNENVES
;
A
#
# COMPACT_ATOMS: atom_id res chain seq x y z
N MET A 1 -29.23 -48.33 16.38
CA MET A 1 -28.44 -47.28 17.07
C MET A 1 -28.39 -46.07 16.16
N GLN A 2 -28.67 -44.87 16.67
CA GLN A 2 -28.76 -43.66 15.84
C GLN A 2 -27.32 -43.19 15.51
N THR A 3 -26.94 -43.25 14.23
CA THR A 3 -25.62 -42.88 13.75
C THR A 3 -25.42 -41.36 13.83
N ASN A 4 -24.56 -40.89 14.74
CA ASN A 4 -24.32 -39.46 14.98
C ASN A 4 -23.27 -38.84 14.03
N PHE A 5 -22.95 -39.50 12.92
CA PHE A 5 -21.85 -39.14 12.02
C PHE A 5 -21.89 -37.67 11.59
N PHE A 6 -22.96 -37.24 10.93
CA PHE A 6 -23.08 -35.87 10.43
C PHE A 6 -23.15 -34.81 11.54
N ARG A 7 -23.73 -35.17 12.70
CA ARG A 7 -23.74 -34.28 13.88
C ARG A 7 -22.34 -34.07 14.43
N GLN A 8 -21.52 -35.10 14.47
CA GLN A 8 -20.13 -34.99 14.92
C GLN A 8 -19.30 -34.16 13.93
N ILE A 9 -19.46 -34.39 12.62
CA ILE A 9 -18.83 -33.54 11.59
C ILE A 9 -19.23 -32.07 11.75
N GLY A 10 -20.52 -31.80 11.98
CA GLY A 10 -21.00 -30.43 12.22
C GLY A 10 -20.39 -29.77 13.46
N LYS A 11 -20.05 -30.52 14.51
CA LYS A 11 -19.37 -30.00 15.70
C LYS A 11 -17.91 -29.61 15.44
N LEU A 12 -17.28 -30.17 14.42
CA LEU A 12 -15.89 -29.86 14.08
C LEU A 12 -15.73 -28.46 13.46
N ASN A 13 -16.83 -27.85 12.96
CA ASN A 13 -16.83 -26.50 12.38
C ASN A 13 -15.72 -26.30 11.32
N LEU A 14 -15.52 -27.31 10.49
CA LEU A 14 -14.50 -27.29 9.44
C LEU A 14 -14.90 -26.30 8.33
N THR A 15 -13.92 -25.61 7.77
CA THR A 15 -14.12 -24.70 6.63
C THR A 15 -13.53 -25.33 5.37
N GLY A 16 -14.40 -25.63 4.40
CA GLY A 16 -14.04 -26.26 3.13
C GLY A 16 -14.82 -27.55 2.85
N ASP A 17 -14.43 -28.24 1.78
CA ASP A 17 -15.00 -29.50 1.33
C ASP A 17 -14.27 -30.68 1.98
N LEU A 18 -15.02 -31.51 2.70
CA LEU A 18 -14.50 -32.74 3.27
C LEU A 18 -14.70 -33.91 2.30
N GLN A 19 -13.62 -34.39 1.70
CA GLN A 19 -13.60 -35.57 0.86
C GLN A 19 -13.26 -36.81 1.68
N ILE A 20 -14.15 -37.80 1.66
CA ILE A 20 -13.97 -39.08 2.36
C ILE A 20 -14.00 -40.19 1.32
N THR A 21 -12.91 -40.95 1.21
CA THR A 21 -12.79 -42.09 0.31
C THR A 21 -12.61 -43.35 1.13
N LEU A 22 -13.56 -44.28 1.04
CA LEU A 22 -13.48 -45.59 1.68
C LEU A 22 -13.13 -46.65 0.62
N ARG A 23 -12.10 -47.44 0.87
CA ARG A 23 -11.72 -48.62 0.08
C ARG A 23 -11.81 -49.86 0.95
N GLN A 24 -12.59 -50.84 0.52
CA GLN A 24 -12.61 -52.16 1.14
C GLN A 24 -11.39 -52.98 0.66
N GLY A 25 -10.65 -53.55 1.60
CA GLY A 25 -9.50 -54.40 1.38
C GLY A 25 -9.83 -55.90 1.48
N ALA A 26 -8.79 -56.75 1.43
CA ALA A 26 -8.92 -58.17 1.72
C ALA A 26 -9.09 -58.40 3.24
N GLU A 27 -9.67 -59.54 3.62
CA GLU A 27 -9.81 -59.96 5.03
C GLU A 27 -10.59 -59.00 5.93
N ASN A 28 -11.70 -58.43 5.43
CA ASN A 28 -12.59 -57.55 6.21
C ASN A 28 -11.92 -56.25 6.72
N SER A 29 -10.83 -55.84 6.06
CA SER A 29 -10.14 -54.58 6.32
C SER A 29 -10.70 -53.43 5.47
N PHE A 30 -10.64 -52.22 6.00
CA PHE A 30 -11.02 -50.99 5.33
C PHE A 30 -9.87 -49.99 5.37
N VAL A 31 -9.69 -49.26 4.28
CA VAL A 31 -8.77 -48.13 4.16
C VAL A 31 -9.62 -46.88 3.92
N LEU A 32 -9.55 -45.95 4.86
CA LEU A 32 -10.31 -44.70 4.82
C LEU A 32 -9.35 -43.53 4.62
N SER A 33 -9.59 -42.74 3.60
CA SER A 33 -8.81 -41.55 3.29
C SER A 33 -9.71 -40.33 3.48
N VAL A 34 -9.28 -39.40 4.33
CA VAL A 34 -10.02 -38.17 4.64
C VAL A 34 -9.17 -36.97 4.25
N LEU A 35 -9.67 -36.14 3.35
CA LEU A 35 -9.02 -34.93 2.87
C LEU A 35 -9.94 -33.74 3.07
N LEU A 36 -9.44 -32.69 3.72
CA LEU A 36 -10.12 -31.40 3.80
C LEU A 36 -9.55 -30.48 2.72
N ASN A 37 -10.40 -29.98 1.83
CA ASN A 37 -10.00 -29.08 0.75
C ASN A 37 -10.75 -27.75 0.89
N ASN A 38 -10.04 -26.65 1.14
CA ASN A 38 -10.65 -25.32 1.21
C ASN A 38 -10.31 -24.51 -0.04
N GLU A 39 -11.26 -24.42 -0.99
CA GLU A 39 -11.06 -23.63 -2.22
C GLU A 39 -10.95 -22.12 -1.97
N GLN A 40 -11.43 -21.62 -0.84
CA GLN A 40 -11.37 -20.20 -0.46
C GLN A 40 -9.97 -19.75 -0.02
N CYS A 41 -9.14 -20.70 0.44
CA CYS A 41 -7.77 -20.40 0.82
C CYS A 41 -6.93 -20.17 -0.45
N GLY A 42 -6.64 -18.92 -0.81
CA GLY A 42 -5.90 -18.58 -2.04
C GLY A 42 -4.45 -19.09 -2.12
N ASP A 43 -3.99 -19.89 -1.15
CA ASP A 43 -2.65 -20.46 -1.08
C ASP A 43 -2.61 -21.87 -1.70
N GLU A 44 -1.71 -22.08 -2.65
CA GLU A 44 -1.49 -23.37 -3.31
C GLU A 44 -0.90 -24.44 -2.36
N ALA A 45 -0.30 -24.04 -1.22
CA ALA A 45 0.19 -24.95 -0.18
C ALA A 45 -0.94 -25.77 0.47
N ARG A 46 -2.21 -25.36 0.30
CA ARG A 46 -3.38 -26.16 0.69
C ARG A 46 -3.37 -27.56 0.02
N LYS A 47 -2.83 -27.67 -1.19
CA LYS A 47 -2.71 -28.94 -1.94
C LYS A 47 -1.59 -29.84 -1.43
N THR A 48 -0.70 -29.30 -0.58
CA THR A 48 0.39 -30.04 0.06
C THR A 48 -0.08 -30.75 1.33
N ILE A 49 -1.25 -30.38 1.87
CA ILE A 49 -1.80 -31.04 3.07
C ILE A 49 -2.14 -32.49 2.71
N PRO A 50 -1.46 -33.47 3.31
CA PRO A 50 -1.66 -34.87 2.96
C PRO A 50 -3.02 -35.35 3.46
N PRO A 51 -3.69 -36.27 2.73
CA PRO A 51 -4.90 -36.89 3.22
C PRO A 51 -4.61 -37.78 4.43
N LEU A 52 -5.49 -37.73 5.42
CA LEU A 52 -5.42 -38.59 6.59
C LEU A 52 -5.91 -39.99 6.23
N ASN A 53 -5.01 -40.97 6.26
CA ASN A 53 -5.32 -42.35 5.93
C ASN A 53 -5.43 -43.19 7.20
N LEU A 54 -6.59 -43.78 7.42
CA LEU A 54 -6.88 -44.72 8.51
C LEU A 54 -7.05 -46.12 7.93
N ARG A 55 -6.65 -47.13 8.69
CA ARG A 55 -6.83 -48.54 8.33
C ARG A 55 -7.32 -49.30 9.54
N GLY A 56 -8.29 -50.18 9.33
CA GLY A 56 -8.84 -51.01 10.39
C GLY A 56 -10.06 -51.79 9.93
N THR A 57 -10.65 -52.54 10.85
CA THR A 57 -11.95 -53.18 10.69
C THR A 57 -13.07 -52.14 10.80
N ALA A 58 -14.30 -52.53 10.44
CA ALA A 58 -15.46 -51.65 10.58
C ALA A 58 -15.67 -51.17 12.03
N GLU A 59 -15.51 -52.04 13.03
CA GLU A 59 -15.68 -51.69 14.45
C GLU A 59 -14.60 -50.71 14.95
N GLU A 60 -13.34 -50.91 14.55
CA GLU A 60 -12.25 -50.01 14.94
C GLU A 60 -12.43 -48.62 14.33
N LEU A 61 -12.87 -48.56 13.07
CA LEU A 61 -13.19 -47.29 12.42
C LEU A 61 -14.41 -46.64 13.08
N ASP A 62 -15.51 -47.35 13.32
CA ASP A 62 -16.71 -46.75 13.92
C ASP A 62 -16.44 -46.15 15.31
N ASN A 63 -15.62 -46.81 16.13
CA ASN A 63 -15.29 -46.35 17.48
C ASN A 63 -14.19 -45.27 17.48
N GLY A 64 -13.16 -45.43 16.66
CA GLY A 64 -11.96 -44.58 16.69
C GLY A 64 -11.92 -43.47 15.65
N PHE A 65 -12.88 -43.42 14.70
CA PHE A 65 -12.85 -42.48 13.58
C PHE A 65 -12.79 -41.03 14.05
N PHE A 66 -13.78 -40.57 14.84
CA PHE A 66 -13.86 -39.17 15.26
C PHE A 66 -12.70 -38.76 16.15
N GLU A 67 -12.23 -39.64 17.04
CA GLU A 67 -11.04 -39.36 17.87
C GLU A 67 -9.78 -39.20 17.00
N SER A 68 -9.65 -40.03 15.96
CA SER A 68 -8.51 -40.00 15.04
C SER A 68 -8.54 -38.83 14.07
N ILE A 69 -9.73 -38.42 13.60
CA ILE A 69 -9.88 -37.36 12.59
C ILE A 69 -10.08 -35.96 13.18
N SER A 70 -10.58 -35.82 14.42
CA SER A 70 -10.94 -34.52 14.99
C SER A 70 -9.74 -33.57 15.06
N THR A 71 -8.66 -33.99 15.73
CA THR A 71 -7.48 -33.13 15.93
C THR A 71 -6.78 -32.78 14.62
N PRO A 72 -6.49 -33.73 13.70
CA PRO A 72 -5.83 -33.40 12.44
C PRO A 72 -6.69 -32.52 11.54
N LEU A 73 -8.01 -32.75 11.46
CA LEU A 73 -8.89 -31.93 10.62
C LEU A 73 -9.08 -30.52 11.18
N GLN A 74 -9.21 -30.36 12.50
CA GLN A 74 -9.26 -29.03 13.12
C GLN A 74 -7.96 -28.27 12.88
N THR A 75 -6.81 -28.95 12.99
CA THR A 75 -5.49 -28.34 12.72
C THR A 75 -5.37 -27.92 11.26
N ALA A 76 -5.75 -28.79 10.31
CA ALA A 76 -5.74 -28.47 8.88
C ALA A 76 -6.70 -27.32 8.55
N SER A 77 -7.91 -27.33 9.10
CA SER A 77 -8.90 -26.26 8.92
C SER A 77 -8.40 -24.93 9.48
N GLY A 78 -7.84 -24.92 10.70
CA GLY A 78 -7.29 -23.73 11.33
C GLY A 78 -6.15 -23.14 10.49
N LEU A 79 -5.20 -23.98 10.06
CA LEU A 79 -4.10 -23.57 9.20
C LEU A 79 -4.60 -22.93 7.89
N MET A 80 -5.60 -23.51 7.23
CA MET A 80 -6.16 -22.97 6.00
C MET A 80 -6.82 -21.59 6.20
N VAL A 81 -7.52 -21.39 7.33
CA VAL A 81 -8.15 -20.11 7.68
C VAL A 81 -7.10 -19.05 8.03
N ASP A 82 -6.07 -19.41 8.78
CA ASP A 82 -4.98 -18.51 9.14
C ASP A 82 -4.20 -18.06 7.90
N MET A 83 -3.91 -18.99 6.97
CA MET A 83 -3.26 -18.68 5.69
C MET A 83 -4.11 -17.75 4.83
N GLU A 84 -5.43 -17.95 4.76
CA GLU A 84 -6.34 -17.04 4.03
C GLU A 84 -6.36 -15.64 4.64
N SER A 85 -6.51 -15.55 5.97
CA SER A 85 -6.51 -14.28 6.71
C SER A 85 -5.20 -13.53 6.52
N PHE A 86 -4.07 -14.24 6.61
CA PHE A 86 -2.74 -13.69 6.36
C PHE A 86 -2.62 -13.17 4.92
N MET A 87 -3.05 -13.93 3.91
CA MET A 87 -2.99 -13.50 2.51
C MET A 87 -3.85 -12.27 2.24
N LYS A 88 -5.06 -12.19 2.83
CA LYS A 88 -5.90 -10.99 2.77
C LYS A 88 -5.22 -9.78 3.40
N GLN A 89 -4.63 -9.93 4.59
CA GLN A 89 -3.89 -8.86 5.25
C GLN A 89 -2.66 -8.41 4.45
N VAL A 90 -1.93 -9.36 3.83
CA VAL A 90 -0.80 -9.05 2.94
C VAL A 90 -1.27 -8.30 1.70
N GLU A 91 -2.41 -8.67 1.11
CA GLU A 91 -2.97 -7.96 -0.04
C GLU A 91 -3.41 -6.53 0.32
N GLU A 92 -4.05 -6.35 1.47
CA GLU A 92 -4.41 -5.04 2.00
C GLU A 92 -3.18 -4.18 2.32
N ALA A 93 -2.14 -4.76 2.94
CA ALA A 93 -0.88 -4.08 3.20
C ALA A 93 -0.20 -3.66 1.89
N LYS A 94 -0.16 -4.54 0.88
CA LYS A 94 0.35 -4.21 -0.46
C LYS A 94 -0.45 -3.09 -1.11
N LYS A 95 -1.79 -3.10 -1.03
CA LYS A 95 -2.65 -2.01 -1.53
C LYS A 95 -2.34 -0.69 -0.85
N LYS A 96 -2.21 -0.68 0.49
CA LYS A 96 -1.84 0.52 1.26
C LYS A 96 -0.44 1.02 0.88
N SER A 97 0.55 0.13 0.78
CA SER A 97 1.91 0.49 0.37
C SER A 97 1.98 0.98 -1.08
N ALA A 98 1.18 0.45 -2.01
CA ALA A 98 1.09 0.93 -3.38
C ALA A 98 0.46 2.33 -3.44
N MET A 99 -0.61 2.57 -2.68
CA MET A 99 -1.24 3.90 -2.57
C MET A 99 -0.30 4.93 -1.93
N GLU A 100 0.51 4.52 -0.95
CA GLU A 100 1.48 5.41 -0.29
C GLU A 100 2.68 5.71 -1.19
N LYS A 101 3.14 4.74 -1.99
CA LYS A 101 4.13 4.96 -3.05
C LYS A 101 3.59 5.90 -4.14
N GLU A 102 2.36 5.72 -4.62
CA GLU A 102 1.76 6.63 -5.62
C GLU A 102 1.54 8.04 -5.09
N LYS A 103 1.15 8.20 -3.82
CA LYS A 103 1.03 9.53 -3.18
C LYS A 103 2.39 10.21 -3.09
N SER A 104 3.43 9.49 -2.68
CA SER A 104 4.79 10.04 -2.58
C SER A 104 5.40 10.37 -3.95
N ASP A 105 5.12 9.59 -4.99
CA ASP A 105 5.55 9.87 -6.36
C ASP A 105 4.82 11.08 -6.96
N LYS A 106 3.52 11.27 -6.67
CA LYS A 106 2.77 12.47 -7.08
C LYS A 106 3.29 13.73 -6.40
N GLU A 107 3.54 13.69 -5.09
CA GLU A 107 4.09 14.85 -4.36
C GLU A 107 5.50 15.23 -4.82
N LYS A 108 6.34 14.25 -5.17
CA LYS A 108 7.68 14.53 -5.73
C LYS A 108 7.61 15.15 -7.12
N LYS A 109 6.77 14.62 -8.03
CA LYS A 109 6.62 15.19 -9.38
C LYS A 109 6.03 16.60 -9.37
N GLU A 110 5.15 16.91 -8.42
CA GLU A 110 4.56 18.25 -8.33
C GLU A 110 5.55 19.28 -7.78
N LYS A 111 6.42 18.91 -6.83
CA LYS A 111 7.52 19.76 -6.34
C LYS A 111 8.59 19.99 -7.41
N GLU A 112 9.02 18.94 -8.10
CA GLU A 112 10.04 19.07 -9.18
C GLU A 112 9.54 19.92 -10.36
N GLY A 113 8.25 19.87 -10.68
CA GLY A 113 7.65 20.70 -11.73
C GLY A 113 7.57 22.18 -11.36
N LYS A 114 7.29 22.50 -10.09
CA LYS A 114 7.27 23.87 -9.57
C LYS A 114 8.69 24.44 -9.47
N ASP A 115 9.66 23.66 -9.00
CA ASP A 115 11.05 24.09 -8.89
C ASP A 115 11.70 24.39 -10.25
N LYS A 116 11.37 23.62 -11.31
CA LYS A 116 11.85 23.89 -12.67
C LYS A 116 11.30 25.20 -13.23
N LYS A 117 9.99 25.42 -13.10
CA LYS A 117 9.36 26.67 -13.57
C LYS A 117 9.88 27.91 -12.83
N TYR A 118 10.12 27.78 -11.53
CA TYR A 118 10.74 28.84 -10.73
C TYR A 118 12.15 29.18 -11.24
N LYS A 119 13.00 28.16 -11.47
CA LYS A 119 14.37 28.35 -11.97
C LYS A 119 14.40 28.97 -13.36
N GLU A 120 13.54 28.53 -14.27
CA GLU A 120 13.45 29.08 -15.63
C GLU A 120 13.03 30.56 -15.62
N ALA A 121 12.02 30.91 -14.82
CA ALA A 121 11.57 32.31 -14.68
C ALA A 121 12.65 33.19 -14.05
N LEU A 122 13.32 32.70 -13.00
CA LEU A 122 14.42 33.42 -12.36
C LEU A 122 15.60 33.62 -13.31
N GLN A 123 16.01 32.58 -14.05
CA GLN A 123 17.10 32.67 -15.01
C GLN A 123 16.80 33.68 -16.12
N LYS A 124 15.56 33.69 -16.63
CA LYS A 124 15.12 34.67 -17.63
C LYS A 124 15.17 36.11 -17.09
N ALA A 125 14.81 36.31 -15.82
CA ALA A 125 14.92 37.61 -15.18
C ALA A 125 16.38 38.05 -15.02
N GLU A 126 17.28 37.15 -14.63
CA GLU A 126 18.73 37.43 -14.51
C GLU A 126 19.42 37.68 -15.86
N GLU A 127 18.96 37.04 -16.95
CA GLU A 127 19.44 37.34 -18.30
C GLU A 127 19.03 38.75 -18.74
N LEU A 128 17.79 39.16 -18.48
CA LEU A 128 17.31 40.52 -18.75
C LEU A 128 18.02 41.57 -17.88
N GLU A 129 18.40 41.20 -16.65
CA GLU A 129 19.25 42.03 -15.78
C GLU A 129 20.63 42.24 -16.40
N LYS A 130 21.29 41.18 -16.89
CA LYS A 130 22.60 41.27 -17.55
C LYS A 130 22.58 42.11 -18.83
N ASP A 131 21.45 42.10 -19.53
CA ASP A 131 21.19 42.96 -20.70
C ASP A 131 20.81 44.41 -20.30
N GLY A 132 20.78 44.74 -19.00
CA GLY A 132 20.48 46.08 -18.47
C GLY A 132 19.00 46.46 -18.49
N LYS A 133 18.10 45.51 -18.75
CA LYS A 133 16.65 45.72 -18.88
C LYS A 133 15.91 45.40 -17.59
N TYR A 134 16.23 46.12 -16.52
CA TYR A 134 15.72 45.90 -15.16
C TYR A 134 14.18 45.91 -15.04
N LYS A 135 13.47 46.71 -15.85
CA LYS A 135 12.00 46.76 -15.88
C LYS A 135 11.37 45.48 -16.45
N GLU A 136 12.02 44.90 -17.47
CA GLU A 136 11.59 43.64 -18.06
C GLU A 136 11.99 42.46 -17.17
N ALA A 137 13.17 42.52 -16.54
CA ALA A 137 13.63 41.55 -15.54
C ALA A 137 12.67 41.44 -14.35
N TRP A 138 12.21 42.57 -13.80
CA TRP A 138 11.23 42.60 -12.71
C TRP A 138 9.89 41.98 -13.09
N SER A 139 9.42 42.21 -14.33
CA SER A 139 8.17 41.64 -14.84
C SER A 139 8.29 40.14 -15.15
N ALA A 140 9.51 39.67 -15.44
CA ALA A 140 9.82 38.27 -15.70
C ALA A 140 10.09 37.45 -14.42
N LEU A 141 10.26 38.11 -13.26
CA LEU A 141 10.44 37.41 -12.00
C LEU A 141 9.20 36.55 -11.66
N PRO A 142 9.41 35.33 -11.14
CA PRO A 142 8.31 34.50 -10.67
C PRO A 142 7.54 35.22 -9.56
N LYS A 143 6.21 35.09 -9.53
CA LYS A 143 5.38 35.77 -8.52
C LYS A 143 5.41 35.03 -7.20
N VAL A 144 5.47 35.79 -6.10
CA VAL A 144 5.37 35.26 -4.73
C VAL A 144 4.09 34.44 -4.53
N SER A 145 2.99 34.82 -5.18
CA SER A 145 1.71 34.07 -5.13
C SER A 145 1.77 32.69 -5.80
N GLU A 146 2.67 32.50 -6.76
CA GLU A 146 2.82 31.23 -7.50
C GLU A 146 3.90 30.33 -6.86
N PHE A 147 4.88 30.93 -6.17
CA PHE A 147 6.00 30.23 -5.54
C PHE A 147 6.24 30.71 -4.11
N PRO A 148 5.34 30.37 -3.16
CA PRO A 148 5.44 30.81 -1.77
C PRO A 148 6.71 30.29 -1.06
N ASP A 149 7.22 29.12 -1.44
CA ASP A 149 8.46 28.54 -0.89
C ASP A 149 9.72 29.38 -1.24
N TYR A 150 9.66 30.17 -2.31
CA TYR A 150 10.75 31.05 -2.76
C TYR A 150 10.46 32.54 -2.55
N ALA A 151 9.40 32.85 -1.79
CA ALA A 151 8.90 34.21 -1.57
C ALA A 151 9.99 35.20 -1.13
N GLU A 152 10.87 34.81 -0.21
CA GLU A 152 11.94 35.68 0.29
C GLU A 152 12.98 36.02 -0.78
N ILE A 153 13.32 35.06 -1.65
CA ILE A 153 14.32 35.26 -2.71
C ILE A 153 13.74 36.14 -3.82
N ILE A 154 12.48 35.89 -4.19
CA ILE A 154 11.73 36.69 -5.18
C ILE A 154 11.65 38.13 -4.71
N ARG A 155 11.27 38.36 -3.45
CA ARG A 155 11.10 39.71 -2.90
C ARG A 155 12.41 40.49 -2.88
N LYS A 156 13.53 39.84 -2.50
CA LYS A 156 14.87 40.45 -2.55
C LYS A 156 15.27 40.86 -3.96
N LYS A 157 15.04 40.01 -4.96
CA LYS A 157 15.32 40.31 -6.38
C LYS A 157 14.39 41.39 -6.94
N GLN A 158 13.13 41.41 -6.53
CA GLN A 158 12.18 42.48 -6.87
C GLN A 158 12.67 43.83 -6.33
N ASP A 159 13.03 43.89 -5.04
CA ASP A 159 13.57 45.10 -4.40
C ASP A 159 14.88 45.56 -5.07
N GLU A 160 15.73 44.62 -5.48
CA GLU A 160 16.98 44.90 -6.19
C GLU A 160 16.73 45.52 -7.57
N TYR A 161 15.87 44.92 -8.38
CA TYR A 161 15.53 45.45 -9.70
C TYR A 161 14.76 46.75 -9.63
N GLU A 162 13.84 46.89 -8.65
CA GLU A 162 13.08 48.11 -8.44
C GLU A 162 13.98 49.32 -8.16
N LYS A 163 15.07 49.15 -7.39
CA LYS A 163 16.06 50.22 -7.17
C LYS A 163 16.72 50.75 -8.45
N HIS A 164 16.80 49.93 -9.51
CA HIS A 164 17.46 50.31 -10.77
C HIS A 164 16.57 51.13 -11.73
N PHE A 165 15.24 51.02 -11.65
CA PHE A 165 14.32 51.74 -12.54
C PHE A 165 13.28 52.61 -11.81
N ALA A 166 13.09 52.39 -10.51
CA ALA A 166 12.37 53.25 -9.61
C ALA A 166 13.34 53.66 -8.48
N PRO A 167 14.23 54.64 -8.72
CA PRO A 167 14.91 55.30 -7.61
C PRO A 167 13.79 55.79 -6.68
N SER A 168 13.85 55.40 -5.41
CA SER A 168 12.70 55.52 -4.52
C SER A 168 12.05 56.89 -4.65
N LEU A 169 10.74 56.94 -4.93
CA LEU A 169 9.94 58.17 -4.77
C LEU A 169 9.94 58.69 -3.31
N PHE A 170 10.67 58.02 -2.41
CA PHE A 170 10.90 58.38 -1.01
C PHE A 170 12.38 58.47 -0.63
N SER A 171 13.31 58.50 -1.61
CA SER A 171 14.72 58.75 -1.33
C SER A 171 15.29 59.76 -2.32
N GLU A 172 14.86 61.01 -2.19
CA GLU A 172 15.76 62.17 -2.18
C GLU A 172 14.99 63.46 -1.87
N THR A 173 15.19 63.98 -0.66
CA THR A 173 15.49 65.41 -0.49
C THR A 173 16.18 65.63 0.84
N THR A 174 17.42 65.16 0.93
CA THR A 174 18.40 65.85 1.76
C THR A 174 19.52 66.29 0.84
N ASN A 175 19.26 67.35 0.07
CA ASN A 175 20.25 68.41 -0.15
C ASN A 175 19.57 69.66 -0.74
N GLU A 176 19.81 70.76 -0.03
CA GLU A 176 19.95 72.15 -0.49
C GLU A 176 18.74 72.91 -1.09
N ASN A 177 18.23 73.88 -0.30
CA ASN A 177 18.07 75.28 -0.71
C ASN A 177 17.85 76.14 0.56
N VAL A 178 18.80 76.98 0.99
CA VAL A 178 19.07 78.38 0.58
C VAL A 178 18.26 79.42 1.37
N GLU A 179 19.03 80.28 2.05
CA GLU A 179 18.79 81.68 2.49
C GLU A 179 17.69 82.03 3.50
N SER A 180 18.12 82.49 4.68
CA SER A 180 18.09 83.92 5.05
C SER A 180 19.13 84.22 6.13
#